data_AF-A0A1B7VGJ1-F1
#
_entry.id   AF-A0A1B7VGJ1-F1
#
_cell.length_a   1.000
_cell.length_b   1.000
_cell.length_c   1.000
_cell.angle_alpha   90.00
_cell.angle_beta   90.00
_cell.angle_gamma   90.00
#
_symmetry.space_group_name_H-M   'P 1'
#
loop_
_entity.id
_entity.type
_entity.pdbx_description
1 polymer ?
#
loop_
_entity_poly.entity_id
_entity_poly.type
_entity_poly.pdbx_seq_one_letter_code
_entity_poly.pdbx_strand_id
1 'polypeptide(L)'
;MANLTAAEITNLYLYGTKSTPSNLVDDKLIRPATLPVPTAVEVDKNDFMKSVGRFAVGAQFELVKKFFDPGFFDPTIPTGTLTPQQ
;
A
#
# COMPACT_ATOMS: atom_id res chain seq x y z
N MET A 1 19.10 1.60 -2.32
CA MET A 1 19.35 1.15 -0.93
C MET A 1 18.21 0.22 -0.55
N ALA A 2 18.41 -0.76 0.32
CA ALA A 2 17.37 -1.78 0.56
C ALA A 2 16.14 -1.15 1.23
N ASN A 3 15.00 -1.20 0.54
CA ASN A 3 13.71 -0.83 1.11
C ASN A 3 13.41 -1.74 2.30
N LEU A 4 13.05 -1.15 3.45
CA LEU A 4 12.60 -1.93 4.60
C LEU A 4 11.35 -2.71 4.21
N THR A 5 11.39 -4.01 4.46
CA THR A 5 10.24 -4.90 4.28
C THR A 5 9.21 -4.67 5.39
N ALA A 6 7.95 -5.05 5.15
CA ALA A 6 6.91 -4.97 6.17
C ALA A 6 7.27 -5.78 7.44
N ALA A 7 7.97 -6.90 7.29
CA ALA A 7 8.47 -7.70 8.40
C ALA A 7 9.51 -6.94 9.24
N GLU A 8 10.48 -6.27 8.59
CA GLU A 8 11.48 -5.46 9.29
C GLU A 8 10.85 -4.26 10.00
N ILE A 9 9.85 -3.61 9.40
CA ILE A 9 9.09 -2.53 10.04
C ILE A 9 8.37 -3.04 11.29
N THR A 10 7.74 -4.22 11.18
CA THR A 10 7.04 -4.86 12.30
C THR A 10 8.01 -5.22 13.42
N ASN A 11 9.18 -5.77 13.08
CA ASN A 11 10.21 -6.07 14.06
C ASN A 11 10.81 -4.81 14.71
N LEU A 12 11.03 -3.74 13.95
CA LEU A 12 11.48 -2.45 14.48
C LEU A 12 10.44 -1.82 15.41
N TYR A 13 9.16 -2.03 15.14
CA TYR A 13 8.06 -1.60 16.00
C TYR A 13 8.01 -2.42 17.30
N LEU A 14 7.98 -3.76 17.20
CA LEU A 14 7.78 -4.67 18.32
C LEU A 14 9.03 -4.88 19.18
N TYR A 15 10.20 -4.96 18.57
CA TYR A 15 11.46 -5.37 19.23
C TYR A 15 12.55 -4.29 19.16
N GLY A 16 12.38 -3.27 18.32
CA GLY A 16 13.41 -2.24 18.09
C GLY A 16 14.58 -2.71 17.21
N THR A 17 14.54 -3.94 16.71
CA THR A 17 15.57 -4.53 15.82
C THR A 17 14.95 -4.97 14.50
N LYS A 18 15.74 -5.05 13.43
CA LYS A 18 15.24 -5.55 12.13
C LYS A 18 14.99 -7.06 12.13
N SER A 19 15.78 -7.79 12.90
CA SER A 19 15.67 -9.25 13.05
C SER A 19 14.57 -9.62 14.04
N THR A 20 13.87 -10.71 13.72
CA THR A 20 12.96 -11.38 14.65
C THR A 20 13.79 -12.12 15.71
N PRO A 21 13.51 -11.96 17.01
CA PRO A 21 14.15 -12.75 18.05
C PRO A 21 13.87 -14.24 17.89
N SER A 22 14.84 -15.09 18.25
CA SER A 22 14.67 -16.55 18.22
C SER A 22 13.66 -17.05 19.26
N ASN A 23 13.57 -16.34 20.39
CA ASN A 23 12.62 -16.62 21.45
C ASN A 23 11.44 -15.65 21.39
N LEU A 24 10.29 -16.13 20.90
CA LEU A 24 9.08 -15.32 20.76
C LEU A 24 8.17 -15.32 21.99
N VAL A 25 8.52 -16.08 23.04
CA VAL A 25 7.72 -16.19 24.27
C VAL A 25 8.28 -15.35 25.43
N ASP A 26 9.40 -14.64 25.22
CA ASP A 26 9.98 -13.75 26.21
C ASP A 26 9.49 -12.32 26.01
N ASP A 27 8.52 -11.92 26.83
CA ASP A 27 7.92 -10.58 26.81
C ASP A 27 8.95 -9.46 27.08
N LYS A 28 10.12 -9.78 27.67
CA LYS A 28 11.18 -8.78 27.90
C LYS A 28 11.83 -8.31 26.59
N LEU A 29 11.67 -9.06 25.51
CA LEU A 29 12.15 -8.70 24.18
C LEU A 29 11.21 -7.72 23.48
N ILE A 30 9.96 -7.60 23.97
CA ILE A 30 9.02 -6.61 23.48
C ILE A 30 9.50 -5.23 23.94
N ARG A 31 9.52 -4.31 22.99
CA ARG A 31 9.96 -2.94 23.19
C ARG A 31 9.04 -2.26 24.21
N PRO A 32 9.60 -1.54 25.20
CA PRO A 32 8.79 -0.82 26.18
C PRO A 32 7.99 0.29 25.50
N ALA A 33 6.78 0.55 26.00
CA ALA A 33 5.89 1.59 25.47
C ALA A 33 6.52 2.99 25.54
N THR A 34 7.35 3.24 26.55
CA THR A 34 8.12 4.47 26.68
C THR A 34 9.56 4.20 26.29
N LEU A 35 10.00 4.88 25.23
CA LEU A 35 11.33 4.69 24.67
C LEU A 35 12.32 5.61 25.37
N PRO A 36 13.39 5.07 25.98
CA PRO A 36 14.42 5.91 26.59
C PRO A 36 15.21 6.71 25.54
N VAL A 37 15.26 6.23 24.29
CA VAL A 37 15.91 6.92 23.16
C VAL A 37 15.06 6.72 21.90
N PRO A 38 14.84 7.78 21.08
CA PRO A 38 14.23 7.62 19.76
C PRO A 38 15.10 6.72 18.87
N THR A 39 14.61 5.53 18.55
CA THR A 39 15.26 4.68 17.54
C THR A 39 14.92 5.24 16.17
N ALA A 40 15.86 5.97 15.57
CA ALA A 40 15.77 6.44 14.20
C ALA A 40 16.41 5.41 13.26
N VAL A 41 15.70 5.04 12.20
CA VAL A 41 16.27 4.27 11.10
C VAL A 41 16.34 5.21 9.90
N GLU A 42 17.55 5.44 9.38
CA GLU A 42 17.70 6.21 8.16
C GLU A 42 17.17 5.43 6.97
N VAL A 43 16.23 6.06 6.27
CA VAL A 43 15.64 5.56 5.03
C VAL A 43 15.71 6.69 4.02
N ASP A 44 16.27 6.40 2.84
CA ASP A 44 16.23 7.33 1.72
C ASP A 44 14.78 7.48 1.26
N LYS A 45 14.19 8.65 1.57
CA LYS A 45 12.81 8.98 1.20
C LYS A 45 12.63 8.98 -0.31
N ASN A 46 13.62 9.41 -1.09
CA ASN A 46 13.51 9.47 -2.55
C ASN A 46 13.48 8.06 -3.16
N ASP A 47 14.20 7.10 -2.58
CA ASP A 47 14.19 5.70 -3.01
C ASP A 47 12.88 5.02 -2.59
N PHE A 48 12.45 5.24 -1.34
CA PHE A 48 11.21 4.69 -0.80
C PHE A 48 9.95 5.16 -1.55
N MET A 49 9.88 6.47 -1.85
CA MET A 49 8.76 7.07 -2.58
C MET A 49 8.72 6.65 -4.06
N LYS A 50 9.78 6.05 -4.61
CA LYS A 50 9.76 5.49 -5.97
C LYS A 50 9.14 4.10 -6.04
N SER A 51 9.16 3.34 -4.95
CA SER A 51 8.65 1.96 -4.87
C SER A 51 7.29 1.90 -4.16
N VAL A 52 7.29 1.56 -2.87
CA VAL A 52 6.12 1.28 -2.02
C VAL A 52 5.53 2.53 -1.37
N GLY A 53 6.30 3.63 -1.32
CA GLY A 53 5.85 4.90 -0.76
C GLY A 53 4.95 5.72 -1.70
N ARG A 54 4.69 5.24 -2.92
CA ARG A 54 3.75 5.93 -3.82
C ARG A 54 2.35 5.85 -3.24
N PHE A 55 1.80 6.98 -2.83
CA PHE A 55 0.37 7.12 -2.61
C PHE A 55 -0.37 6.69 -3.88
N ALA A 56 -1.44 5.90 -3.73
CA ALA A 56 -2.27 5.53 -4.85
C ALA A 56 -2.90 6.81 -5.43
N VAL A 57 -2.41 7.26 -6.59
CA VAL A 57 -2.94 8.45 -7.26
C VAL A 57 -4.30 8.06 -7.83
N GLY A 58 -5.38 8.70 -7.38
CA GLY A 58 -6.75 8.45 -7.86
C GLY A 58 -6.86 8.37 -9.39
N ALA A 59 -6.15 9.25 -10.10
CA ALA A 59 -6.10 9.29 -11.56
C ALA A 59 -5.43 8.06 -12.21
N GLN A 60 -4.64 7.29 -11.47
CA GLN A 60 -3.99 6.07 -11.96
C GLN A 60 -4.83 4.81 -11.76
N PHE A 61 -5.95 4.88 -11.04
CA PHE A 61 -6.87 3.75 -10.90
C PHE A 61 -7.57 3.48 -12.24
N GLU A 62 -7.54 2.24 -12.69
CA GLU A 62 -8.17 1.80 -13.94
C GLU A 62 -9.66 2.17 -14.02
N LEU A 63 -10.37 2.11 -12.90
CA LEU A 63 -11.77 2.51 -12.83
C LEU A 63 -11.97 4.00 -13.18
N VAL A 64 -11.10 4.86 -12.67
CA VAL A 64 -11.17 6.31 -12.90
C VAL A 64 -10.81 6.62 -14.36
N LYS A 65 -9.82 5.93 -14.92
CA LYS A 65 -9.47 6.08 -16.34
C LYS A 65 -10.65 5.69 -17.25
N LYS A 66 -11.29 4.55 -16.99
CA LYS A 66 -12.45 4.07 -17.75
C LYS A 66 -13.66 4.99 -17.61
N PHE A 67 -13.84 5.61 -16.45
CA PHE A 67 -14.92 6.58 -16.23
C PHE A 67 -14.79 7.82 -17.12
N PHE A 68 -13.55 8.29 -17.34
CA PHE A 68 -13.27 9.46 -18.18
C PHE A 68 -12.92 9.12 -19.63
N ASP A 69 -12.95 7.84 -20.02
CA ASP A 69 -12.76 7.40 -21.39
C ASP A 69 -14.07 7.60 -22.18
N PRO A 70 -14.12 8.54 -23.14
CA PRO A 70 -15.35 8.89 -23.85
C PRO A 70 -15.98 7.71 -24.60
N GLY A 71 -15.17 6.73 -25.00
CA GLY A 71 -15.61 5.56 -25.76
C GLY A 71 -15.94 4.34 -24.92
N PHE A 72 -15.76 4.38 -23.60
CA PHE A 72 -15.95 3.20 -22.75
C PHE A 72 -17.43 2.84 -22.56
N PHE A 73 -18.30 3.85 -22.52
CA PHE A 73 -19.75 3.67 -22.39
C PHE A 73 -20.49 3.77 -23.73
N ASP A 74 -19.78 3.94 -24.84
CA ASP A 74 -20.41 3.96 -26.16
C ASP A 74 -21.00 2.58 -26.45
N PRO A 75 -22.34 2.45 -26.48
CA PRO A 75 -22.97 1.17 -26.75
C PRO A 75 -22.65 0.77 -28.19
N THR A 76 -21.94 -0.34 -28.35
CA THR A 76 -21.63 -0.94 -29.67
C THR A 76 -22.85 -1.58 -30.33
N ILE A 77 -23.98 -1.63 -29.62
CA ILE A 77 -25.26 -2.07 -30.17
C ILE A 77 -26.07 -0.82 -30.52
N PRO A 78 -26.44 -0.62 -31.80
CA PRO A 78 -27.29 0.49 -32.18
C PRO A 78 -28.62 0.40 -31.42
N THR A 79 -29.14 1.54 -30.98
CA THR A 79 -30.42 1.62 -30.27
C THR A 79 -31.51 0.95 -31.11
N GLY A 80 -31.92 -0.25 -30.72
CA GLY A 80 -33.02 -0.95 -31.36
C GLY A 80 -34.33 -0.28 -30.95
N THR A 81 -35.17 0.07 -31.92
CA THR A 81 -36.55 0.45 -31.66
C THR A 81 -37.31 -0.78 -31.17
N LEU A 82 -37.79 -0.74 -29.91
CA LEU A 82 -38.70 -1.75 -29.40
C LEU A 82 -40.04 -1.63 -30.13
N THR A 83 -40.33 -2.55 -31.05
CA THR A 83 -41.68 -2.73 -31.59
C THR A 83 -42.52 -3.47 -30.55
N PRO A 84 -43.66 -2.92 -30.08
CA PRO A 84 -44.58 -3.69 -29.27
C PRO A 84 -45.09 -4.88 -30.07
N GLN A 85 -45.04 -6.08 -29.50
CA GLN A 85 -45.70 -7.25 -30.09
C GLN A 85 -47.22 -7.02 -30.06
N GLN A 86 -47.85 -7.08 -31.24
CA GLN A 86 -49.31 -7.13 -31.39
C GLN A 86 -49.86 -8.48 -30.94
#